data_AF-A0A381NTE2-F1
#
_entry.id   AF-A0A381NTE2-F1
#
_cell.length_a   1.000
_cell.length_b   1.000
_cell.length_c   1.000
_cell.angle_alpha   90.00
_cell.angle_beta   90.00
_cell.angle_gamma   90.00
#
_symmetry.space_group_name_H-M   'P 1'
#
loop_
_entity.id
_entity.type
_entity.pdbx_description
1 polymer ?
#
loop_
_entity_poly.entity_id
_entity_poly.type
_entity_poly.pdbx_seq_one_letter_code
_entity_poly.pdbx_strand_id
1 'polypeptide(L)' 'MSDQDISLIAHLMRRAGFGAPLEELQARAAKGYDATVEELLDPESQPPMERDLMMRYKVDWLSQAG' A
#
# COMPACT_ATOMS: atom_id res chain seq x y z
N MET A 1 2.08 19.73 -9.15
CA MET A 1 1.24 18.52 -9.11
C MET A 1 -0.18 18.95 -9.38
N SER A 2 -0.86 18.29 -10.30
CA SER A 2 -2.23 18.60 -10.71
C SER A 2 -3.25 17.70 -9.99
N ASP A 3 -4.51 18.12 -9.92
CA ASP A 3 -5.60 17.26 -9.44
C ASP A 3 -5.75 15.98 -10.28
N GLN A 4 -5.32 16.02 -11.56
CA GLN A 4 -5.31 14.85 -12.43
C GLN A 4 -4.27 13.81 -11.98
N ASP A 5 -3.09 14.25 -11.53
CA ASP A 5 -2.05 13.34 -11.02
C ASP A 5 -2.54 12.61 -9.76
N ILE A 6 -3.18 13.34 -8.84
CA ILE A 6 -3.76 12.77 -7.63
C ILE A 6 -4.87 11.77 -7.99
N SER A 7 -5.75 12.11 -8.92
CA SER A 7 -6.82 11.23 -9.39
C SER A 7 -6.28 9.94 -10.02
N LEU A 8 -5.21 10.05 -10.81
CA LEU A 8 -4.55 8.92 -11.46
C LEU A 8 -3.91 7.97 -10.43
N ILE A 9 -3.17 8.51 -9.46
CA ILE A 9 -2.61 7.71 -8.36
C ILE A 9 -3.71 7.08 -7.50
N ALA A 10 -4.78 7.82 -7.22
CA ALA A 10 -5.92 7.30 -6.47
C ALA A 10 -6.60 6.12 -7.20
N HIS A 11 -6.71 6.22 -8.53
CA HIS A 11 -7.20 5.12 -9.36
C HIS A 11 -6.24 3.92 -9.32
N LEU A 12 -4.93 4.15 -9.49
CA LEU A 12 -3.91 3.11 -9.40
C LEU A 12 -3.99 2.34 -8.08
N MET A 13 -3.95 3.05 -6.94
CA MET A 13 -3.98 2.43 -5.61
C MET A 13 -5.22 1.55 -5.43
N ARG A 14 -6.41 2.05 -5.82
CA ARG A 14 -7.66 1.27 -5.77
C ARG A 14 -7.63 0.04 -6.67
N ARG A 15 -6.99 0.10 -7.84
CA ARG A 15 -6.88 -1.03 -8.76
C ARG A 15 -5.82 -2.05 -8.33
N ALA A 16 -4.79 -1.61 -7.64
CA ALA A 16 -3.78 -2.48 -7.03
C ALA A 16 -4.28 -3.19 -5.75
N GLY A 17 -5.55 -3.00 -5.36
CA GLY A 17 -6.14 -3.61 -4.16
C GLY A 17 -5.86 -2.83 -2.87
N PHE A 18 -5.23 -1.67 -2.98
CA PHE A 18 -5.01 -0.75 -1.87
C PHE A 18 -6.09 0.34 -1.83
N GLY A 19 -6.00 1.18 -0.82
CA GLY A 19 -6.50 2.55 -0.85
C GLY A 19 -5.40 3.43 -0.27
N ALA A 20 -5.66 4.72 -0.14
CA ALA A 20 -4.78 5.61 0.58
C ALA A 20 -5.54 6.86 1.02
N PRO A 21 -5.21 7.45 2.19
CA PRO A 21 -5.68 8.78 2.54
C PRO A 21 -5.13 9.82 1.56
N LEU A 22 -5.81 10.98 1.48
CA LEU A 22 -5.45 12.04 0.52
C LEU A 22 -3.98 12.47 0.64
N GLU A 23 -3.46 12.55 1.85
CA GLU A 23 -2.08 12.94 2.13
C GLU A 23 -1.07 11.98 1.49
N GLU A 24 -1.30 10.67 1.56
CA GLU A 24 -0.46 9.67 0.92
C GLU A 24 -0.61 9.71 -0.61
N LEU A 25 -1.84 9.92 -1.11
CA LEU A 25 -2.07 10.10 -2.55
C LEU A 25 -1.31 11.31 -3.11
N GLN A 26 -1.27 12.43 -2.36
CA GLN A 26 -0.49 13.61 -2.70
C GLN A 26 1.01 13.32 -2.68
N ALA A 27 1.52 12.61 -1.67
CA ALA A 27 2.92 12.24 -1.60
C ALA A 27 3.36 11.35 -2.78
N ARG A 28 2.56 10.33 -3.12
CA ARG A 28 2.80 9.44 -4.25
C ARG A 28 2.66 10.16 -5.59
N ALA A 29 1.68 11.04 -5.74
CA ALA A 29 1.54 11.87 -6.95
C ALA A 29 2.71 12.84 -7.13
N ALA A 30 3.30 13.34 -6.04
CA ALA A 30 4.51 14.16 -6.09
C ALA A 30 5.74 13.34 -6.50
N LYS A 31 5.79 12.05 -6.13
CA LYS A 31 6.81 11.09 -6.57
C LYS A 31 6.64 10.68 -8.04
N GLY A 32 5.41 10.68 -8.54
CA GLY A 32 5.06 10.35 -9.91
C GLY A 32 4.54 8.91 -10.07
N TYR A 33 3.86 8.67 -11.19
CA TYR A 33 3.17 7.41 -11.47
C TYR A 33 4.12 6.22 -11.56
N ASP A 34 5.13 6.28 -12.43
CA ASP A 34 6.04 5.15 -12.67
C ASP A 34 6.78 4.76 -11.39
N ALA A 35 7.31 5.74 -10.67
CA ALA A 35 7.99 5.50 -9.40
C ALA A 35 7.06 4.91 -8.33
N THR A 36 5.76 5.23 -8.35
CA THR A 36 4.77 4.59 -7.49
C THR A 36 4.50 3.15 -7.92
N VAL A 37 4.44 2.87 -9.23
CA VAL A 37 4.27 1.51 -9.75
C VAL A 37 5.46 0.62 -9.36
N GLU A 38 6.69 1.10 -9.53
CA GLU A 38 7.89 0.35 -9.16
C GLU A 38 7.88 -0.05 -7.67
N GLU A 39 7.49 0.86 -6.77
CA GLU A 39 7.33 0.53 -5.34
C GLU A 39 6.26 -0.54 -5.08
N LEU A 40 5.12 -0.45 -5.77
CA LEU A 40 4.04 -1.43 -5.62
C LEU A 40 4.45 -2.82 -6.11
N LEU A 41 5.43 -2.89 -7.02
CA LEU A 41 5.97 -4.13 -7.57
C LEU A 41 7.20 -4.64 -6.82
N ASP A 42 7.65 -3.96 -5.76
CA ASP A 42 8.81 -4.33 -4.94
C ASP A 42 8.40 -4.72 -3.49
N PRO A 43 7.72 -5.86 -3.30
CA PRO A 43 7.26 -6.30 -1.99
C PRO A 43 8.42 -6.69 -1.05
N GLU A 44 9.58 -7.07 -1.59
CA GLU A 44 10.74 -7.48 -0.78
C GLU A 44 11.38 -6.29 -0.04
N SER A 45 11.19 -5.06 -0.53
CA SER A 45 11.61 -3.84 0.15
C SER A 45 10.84 -3.51 1.43
N GLN A 46 9.69 -4.15 1.64
CA GLN A 46 8.83 -3.87 2.80
C GLN A 46 9.44 -4.45 4.09
N PRO A 47 9.23 -3.78 5.24
CA PRO A 47 9.69 -4.32 6.51
C PRO A 47 9.06 -5.70 6.77
N PRO A 48 9.76 -6.60 7.48
CA PRO A 48 9.20 -7.88 7.89
C PRO A 48 7.88 -7.68 8.64
N MET A 49 6.91 -8.54 8.36
CA MET A 49 5.63 -8.51 9.07
C MET A 49 5.85 -8.65 10.58
N GLU A 50 5.24 -7.75 11.35
CA GLU A 50 5.23 -7.80 12.82
C GLU A 50 4.34 -8.95 13.31
N ARG A 51 4.89 -10.16 13.30
CA ARG A 51 4.17 -11.40 13.61
C ARG A 51 3.49 -11.35 14.96
N ASP A 52 4.14 -10.78 15.98
CA ASP A 52 3.59 -10.71 17.33
C ASP A 52 2.31 -9.84 17.40
N LEU A 53 2.27 -8.73 16.66
CA LEU A 53 1.06 -7.91 16.54
C LEU A 53 -0.03 -8.63 15.76
N MET A 54 0.34 -9.27 14.65
CA MET A 54 -0.60 -10.05 13.85
C MET A 54 -1.26 -11.15 14.69
N MET A 55 -0.47 -11.94 15.44
CA MET A 55 -0.99 -12.99 16.31
C MET A 55 -1.91 -12.45 17.42
N ARG A 56 -1.64 -11.24 17.92
CA ARG A 56 -2.47 -10.58 18.93
C ARG A 56 -3.84 -10.14 18.40
N TYR A 57 -3.89 -9.59 17.19
CA TYR A 57 -5.12 -9.01 16.61
C TYR A 57 -5.89 -9.95 15.68
N LYS A 58 -5.23 -10.99 15.15
CA LYS A 58 -5.78 -11.98 14.21
C LYS A 58 -5.56 -13.40 14.76
N VAL A 59 -6.20 -13.68 15.88
CA VAL A 59 -6.09 -14.98 16.57
C VAL A 59 -6.64 -16.15 15.74
N ASP A 60 -7.57 -15.87 14.83
CA ASP A 60 -8.17 -16.80 13.87
C ASP A 60 -7.19 -17.26 12.78
N TRP A 61 -6.16 -16.46 12.50
CA TRP A 61 -5.08 -16.85 11.60
C TRP A 61 -4.14 -17.88 12.25
N LEU A 62 -4.04 -17.87 13.57
CA LEU A 62 -3.19 -18.81 14.32
C LEU A 62 -3.73 -20.25 14.23
N SER A 63 -5.05 -20.43 14.17
CA SER A 63 -5.68 -21.76 14.11
C SER A 63 -5.60 -22.42 12.73
N GLN A 64 -5.35 -21.64 11.68
CA GLN A 64 -5.23 -22.13 10.29
C GLN A 64 -3.78 -22.40 9.87
N ALA A 65 -2.79 -21.99 10.66
CA ALA A 65 -1.37 -22.20 10.39
C ALA A 65 -0.87 -23.61 10.79
N GLY A 66 -1.77 -24.60 10.85
CA GLY A 66 -1.48 -26.00 11.17
C GLY A 66 -0.96 -26.79 9.99
#